data_AF-A0A2J6WTV8-F1
#
_entry.id   AF-A0A2J6WTV8-F1
#
_cell.length_a   1.000
_cell.length_b   1.000
_cell.length_c   1.000
_cell.angle_alpha   90.00
_cell.angle_beta   90.00
_cell.angle_gamma   90.00
#
_symmetry.space_group_name_H-M   'P 1'
#
loop_
_entity.id
_entity.type
_entity.pdbx_description
1 polymer ?
#
loop_
_entity_poly.entity_id
_entity_poly.type
_entity_poly.pdbx_seq_one_letter_code
_entity_poly.pdbx_strand_id
1 'polypeptide(L)'
;MYSLKELPLQVIAFRRRGGGIKGLLVFPYVHPGPFGEVGCSNLPFRIARRIKDTNNVMVFHTTSTHNENCSGEDDIEKIANAVSNSLKVMKFYDTGGPVHRYSGKISARCQVLGDTLILSLIPDVTGFDDVSIETGMKLMRKLKSSRIRNVVVIDSHNNFNIDYKILRDIDNDTMKGIRECIKDMSRNKLSVGFSRIEYGSGSTGPMGVQTLVIKTDKTYAYILVDGNNIKSGLREKVLESLKGMVDDAEIYSTDNHIVNINLKDLNPIGNKDDEERLMDAIKESLSRAMDDIEEVEIGTHTTKVLVKVGGKGYMEKVSEIVNKMVKRLKFSILIVIISFIISILIFSLSFLLIG
;
A
#
# COMPACT_ATOMS: atom_id res chain seq x y z
N MET A 1 -18.37 -12.35 -11.12
CA MET A 1 -17.05 -11.79 -11.51
C MET A 1 -16.08 -11.99 -10.37
N TYR A 2 -16.48 -11.63 -9.15
CA TYR A 2 -15.73 -11.98 -7.95
C TYR A 2 -15.81 -13.46 -7.57
N SER A 3 -14.75 -13.98 -6.96
CA SER A 3 -14.73 -15.24 -6.22
C SER A 3 -14.41 -14.99 -4.75
N LEU A 4 -14.90 -15.86 -3.86
CA LEU A 4 -14.49 -15.82 -2.46
C LEU A 4 -13.07 -16.37 -2.34
N LYS A 5 -12.19 -15.61 -1.69
CA LYS A 5 -10.82 -16.00 -1.41
C LYS A 5 -10.52 -15.70 0.06
N GLU A 6 -9.97 -16.69 0.74
CA GLU A 6 -9.46 -16.52 2.09
C GLU A 6 -8.03 -15.99 1.98
N LEU A 7 -7.80 -14.75 2.43
CA LEU A 7 -6.52 -14.07 2.35
C LEU A 7 -5.95 -13.81 3.74
N PRO A 8 -4.62 -13.81 3.91
CA PRO A 8 -4.02 -13.45 5.18
C PRO A 8 -4.28 -11.98 5.49
N LEU A 9 -4.44 -11.66 6.76
CA LEU A 9 -4.37 -10.31 7.30
C LEU A 9 -3.36 -10.34 8.43
N GLN A 10 -2.39 -9.43 8.38
CA GLN A 10 -1.42 -9.27 9.45
C GLN A 10 -1.52 -7.88 10.04
N VAL A 11 -1.42 -7.80 11.35
CA VAL A 11 -1.47 -6.56 12.10
C VAL A 11 -0.29 -6.54 13.05
N ILE A 12 0.45 -5.44 13.02
CA ILE A 12 1.47 -5.11 14.00
C ILE A 12 0.95 -3.93 14.82
N ALA A 13 0.91 -4.09 16.13
CA ALA A 13 0.46 -3.07 17.06
C ALA A 13 1.59 -2.63 17.99
N PHE A 14 1.72 -1.31 18.15
CA PHE A 14 2.62 -0.71 19.11
C PHE A 14 1.80 -0.19 20.29
N ARG A 15 1.98 -0.79 21.46
CA ARG A 15 1.28 -0.46 22.71
C ARG A 15 2.20 0.35 23.61
N ARG A 16 1.69 1.44 24.18
CA ARG A 16 2.45 2.23 25.17
C ARG A 16 2.59 1.42 26.46
N ARG A 17 3.66 1.66 27.23
CA ARG A 17 3.84 1.00 28.55
C ARG A 17 2.68 1.23 29.52
N GLY A 18 2.02 2.39 29.44
CA GLY A 18 0.83 2.72 30.24
C GLY A 18 -0.49 2.11 29.72
N GLY A 19 -0.44 1.31 28.66
CA GLY A 19 -1.63 0.81 27.95
C GLY A 19 -2.06 1.71 26.79
N GLY A 20 -3.03 1.23 26.01
CA GLY A 20 -3.48 1.90 24.80
C GLY A 20 -2.54 1.71 23.61
N ILE A 21 -3.11 1.75 22.41
CA ILE A 21 -2.37 1.56 21.16
C ILE A 21 -1.81 2.92 20.71
N LYS A 22 -0.49 2.99 20.51
CA LYS A 22 0.19 4.17 19.92
C LYS A 22 0.00 4.19 18.41
N GLY A 23 0.19 3.06 17.74
CA GLY A 23 0.11 2.96 16.29
C GLY A 23 -0.08 1.53 15.81
N LEU A 24 -0.55 1.40 14.56
CA LEU A 24 -0.86 0.14 13.90
C LEU A 24 -0.27 0.11 12.50
N LEU A 25 0.33 -1.03 12.13
CA LEU A 25 0.63 -1.37 10.75
C LEU A 25 -0.32 -2.49 10.32
N VAL A 26 -0.98 -2.29 9.18
CA VAL A 26 -1.97 -3.21 8.63
C VAL A 26 -1.49 -3.72 7.27
N PHE A 27 -1.52 -5.04 7.10
CA PHE A 27 -1.03 -5.76 5.93
C PHE A 27 -2.16 -6.66 5.41
N PRO A 28 -3.01 -6.17 4.50
CA PRO A 28 -4.29 -6.80 4.20
C PRO A 28 -4.25 -7.86 3.08
N TYR A 29 -3.17 -7.92 2.26
CA TYR A 29 -3.01 -8.86 1.13
C TYR A 29 -4.14 -8.85 0.10
N VAL A 30 -4.89 -7.74 0.06
CA VAL A 30 -5.84 -7.38 -0.99
C VAL A 30 -5.28 -6.17 -1.74
N HIS A 31 -5.59 -6.07 -3.02
CA HIS A 31 -5.09 -4.99 -3.85
C HIS A 31 -6.06 -3.80 -3.86
N PRO A 32 -5.60 -2.57 -3.54
CA PRO A 32 -6.39 -1.34 -3.67
C PRO A 32 -6.76 -1.09 -5.14
N GLY A 33 -8.04 -0.98 -5.47
CA GLY A 33 -8.44 -0.79 -6.87
C GLY A 33 -9.88 -1.17 -7.20
N PRO A 34 -10.29 -0.98 -8.47
CA PRO A 34 -9.41 -0.78 -9.64
C PRO A 34 -9.04 0.68 -10.00
N PHE A 35 -9.82 1.70 -9.63
CA PHE A 35 -9.54 3.14 -9.87
C PHE A 35 -10.63 4.01 -9.20
N GLY A 36 -10.35 5.30 -8.98
CA GLY A 36 -11.31 6.24 -8.40
C GLY A 36 -11.89 5.73 -7.08
N GLU A 37 -13.21 5.68 -6.93
CA GLU A 37 -13.88 5.11 -5.75
C GLU A 37 -14.41 3.67 -5.95
N VAL A 38 -14.08 3.04 -7.08
CA VAL A 38 -14.63 1.72 -7.43
C VAL A 38 -13.98 0.63 -6.58
N GLY A 39 -14.79 -0.34 -6.15
CA GLY A 39 -14.32 -1.52 -5.42
C GLY A 39 -13.67 -1.14 -4.09
N CYS A 40 -12.44 -1.60 -3.90
CA CYS A 40 -11.64 -1.34 -2.71
C CYS A 40 -10.65 -0.19 -2.88
N SER A 41 -10.78 0.63 -3.93
CA SER A 41 -9.99 1.85 -4.04
C SER A 41 -10.16 2.75 -2.81
N ASN A 42 -9.15 3.57 -2.53
CA ASN A 42 -8.99 4.30 -1.27
C ASN A 42 -8.91 3.38 -0.04
N LEU A 43 -8.32 2.19 -0.20
CA LEU A 43 -8.20 1.16 0.83
C LEU A 43 -7.55 1.68 2.13
N PRO A 44 -6.39 2.39 2.09
CA PRO A 44 -5.71 2.82 3.30
C PRO A 44 -6.60 3.69 4.19
N PHE A 45 -7.21 4.72 3.61
CA PHE A 45 -8.12 5.63 4.31
C PHE A 45 -9.36 4.91 4.83
N ARG A 46 -9.97 4.05 4.01
CA ARG A 46 -11.21 3.35 4.37
C ARG A 46 -11.01 2.33 5.48
N ILE A 47 -9.83 1.72 5.59
CA ILE A 47 -9.46 0.88 6.74
C ILE A 47 -9.15 1.77 7.95
N ALA A 48 -8.28 2.77 7.80
CA ALA A 48 -7.85 3.64 8.88
C ALA A 48 -9.04 4.31 9.60
N ARG A 49 -10.02 4.84 8.85
CA ARG A 49 -11.20 5.51 9.43
C ARG A 49 -12.09 4.61 10.29
N ARG A 50 -11.97 3.28 10.15
CA ARG A 50 -12.79 2.29 10.87
C ARG A 50 -12.14 1.81 12.15
N ILE A 51 -10.84 2.04 12.30
CA ILE A 51 -10.09 1.66 13.49
C ILE A 51 -10.18 2.80 14.49
N LYS A 52 -10.61 2.49 15.71
CA LYS A 52 -10.84 3.49 16.78
C LYS A 52 -9.72 3.51 17.82
N ASP A 53 -8.84 2.50 17.80
CA ASP A 53 -7.82 2.30 18.83
C ASP A 53 -6.68 3.32 18.76
N THR A 54 -6.43 3.92 17.60
CA THR A 54 -5.41 4.96 17.38
C THR A 54 -5.68 5.72 16.08
N ASN A 55 -5.18 6.96 16.01
CA ASN A 55 -5.15 7.75 14.77
C ASN A 55 -3.93 7.41 13.87
N ASN A 56 -2.93 6.70 14.40
CA ASN A 56 -1.72 6.31 13.67
C ASN A 56 -1.89 4.93 13.05
N VAL A 57 -2.59 4.85 11.92
CA VAL A 57 -2.81 3.59 11.18
C VAL A 57 -2.16 3.67 9.81
N MET A 58 -1.10 2.89 9.61
CA MET A 58 -0.41 2.76 8.33
C MET A 58 -0.82 1.46 7.65
N VAL A 59 -1.43 1.55 6.47
CA VAL A 59 -1.86 0.40 5.68
C VAL A 59 -0.90 0.21 4.51
N PHE A 60 -0.08 -0.83 4.55
CA PHE A 60 0.94 -1.07 3.52
C PHE A 60 0.38 -1.86 2.34
N HIS A 61 0.92 -1.59 1.14
CA HIS A 61 0.81 -2.55 0.05
C HIS A 61 1.56 -3.83 0.41
N THR A 62 1.00 -4.95 -0.02
CA THR A 62 1.50 -6.28 0.31
C THR A 62 1.44 -7.14 -0.93
N THR A 63 2.08 -8.31 -0.91
CA THR A 63 2.13 -9.20 -2.07
C THR A 63 0.72 -9.59 -2.55
N SER A 64 0.22 -8.88 -3.54
CA SER A 64 -1.10 -9.00 -4.12
C SER A 64 -1.02 -8.42 -5.54
N THR A 65 -1.95 -8.80 -6.39
CA THR A 65 -2.04 -8.29 -7.77
C THR A 65 -3.45 -7.80 -8.01
N HIS A 66 -3.73 -7.24 -9.18
CA HIS A 66 -5.12 -6.93 -9.58
C HIS A 66 -6.10 -8.12 -9.48
N ASN A 67 -5.63 -9.38 -9.44
CA ASN A 67 -6.51 -10.53 -9.17
C ASN A 67 -7.11 -10.49 -7.75
N GLU A 68 -6.43 -9.83 -6.82
CA GLU A 68 -6.81 -9.63 -5.42
C GLU A 68 -7.54 -8.30 -5.19
N ASN A 69 -8.00 -7.60 -6.24
CA ASN A 69 -8.87 -6.43 -6.06
C ASN A 69 -10.15 -6.87 -5.34
N CYS A 70 -10.36 -6.36 -4.12
CA CYS A 70 -11.54 -6.72 -3.34
C CYS A 70 -12.80 -5.96 -3.80
N SER A 71 -13.96 -6.49 -3.41
CA SER A 71 -15.24 -6.08 -4.01
C SER A 71 -15.79 -4.76 -3.51
N GLY A 72 -15.36 -4.30 -2.33
CA GLY A 72 -15.71 -2.99 -1.79
C GLY A 72 -16.01 -3.00 -0.30
N GLU A 73 -17.10 -2.34 0.09
CA GLU A 73 -17.33 -1.90 1.48
C GLU A 73 -17.46 -3.06 2.48
N ASP A 74 -18.20 -4.13 2.13
CA ASP A 74 -18.33 -5.32 2.97
C ASP A 74 -16.97 -5.95 3.30
N ASP A 75 -16.07 -6.02 2.31
CA ASP A 75 -14.75 -6.63 2.50
C ASP A 75 -13.85 -5.73 3.33
N ILE A 76 -13.94 -4.42 3.16
CA ILE A 76 -13.22 -3.44 3.99
C ILE A 76 -13.69 -3.48 5.44
N GLU A 77 -15.00 -3.62 5.68
CA GLU A 77 -15.54 -3.78 7.02
C GLU A 77 -15.06 -5.08 7.67
N LYS A 78 -15.05 -6.20 6.95
CA LYS A 78 -14.48 -7.47 7.46
C LYS A 78 -13.01 -7.32 7.81
N ILE A 79 -12.21 -6.64 6.97
CA ILE A 79 -10.80 -6.39 7.24
C ILE A 79 -10.64 -5.56 8.51
N ALA A 80 -11.34 -4.43 8.63
CA ALA A 80 -11.27 -3.57 9.81
C ALA A 80 -11.69 -4.31 11.10
N ASN A 81 -12.78 -5.10 11.04
CA ASN A 81 -13.23 -5.92 12.17
C ASN A 81 -12.18 -6.98 12.56
N ALA A 82 -11.52 -7.60 11.57
CA ALA A 82 -10.44 -8.54 11.81
C ALA A 82 -9.20 -7.86 12.41
N VAL A 83 -8.92 -6.59 12.06
CA VAL A 83 -7.89 -5.78 12.74
C VAL A 83 -8.23 -5.60 14.22
N SER A 84 -9.43 -5.11 14.54
CA SER A 84 -9.85 -4.90 15.94
C SER A 84 -9.87 -6.19 16.76
N ASN A 85 -10.25 -7.32 16.16
CA ASN A 85 -10.21 -8.63 16.84
C ASN A 85 -8.78 -9.12 17.06
N SER A 86 -7.86 -8.83 16.15
CA SER A 86 -6.45 -9.19 16.28
C SER A 86 -5.82 -8.57 17.53
N LEU A 87 -6.16 -7.32 17.85
CA LEU A 87 -5.62 -6.60 19.01
C LEU A 87 -5.91 -7.28 20.36
N LYS A 88 -7.02 -8.03 20.45
CA LYS A 88 -7.46 -8.70 21.69
C LYS A 88 -6.64 -9.94 22.05
N VAL A 89 -5.91 -10.49 21.09
CA VAL A 89 -5.24 -11.81 21.22
C VAL A 89 -3.72 -11.74 21.00
N MET A 90 -3.18 -10.55 20.75
CA MET A 90 -1.75 -10.37 20.51
C MET A 90 -0.91 -10.67 21.75
N LYS A 91 0.20 -11.38 21.53
CA LYS A 91 1.31 -11.40 22.47
C LYS A 91 2.23 -10.23 22.17
N PHE A 92 2.58 -9.47 23.20
CA PHE A 92 3.45 -8.31 23.09
C PHE A 92 4.89 -8.64 23.52
N TYR A 93 5.84 -7.93 22.91
CA TYR A 93 7.28 -7.98 23.16
C TYR A 93 7.81 -6.56 23.22
N ASP A 94 8.91 -6.29 23.92
CA ASP A 94 9.49 -4.95 24.07
C ASP A 94 10.82 -4.78 23.34
N THR A 95 11.14 -5.71 22.43
CA THR A 95 12.44 -5.75 21.74
C THR A 95 12.34 -5.72 20.22
N GLY A 96 13.33 -5.09 19.59
CA GLY A 96 13.54 -5.09 18.15
C GLY A 96 15.02 -5.31 17.81
N GLY A 97 15.25 -5.84 16.62
CA GLY A 97 16.59 -6.01 16.05
C GLY A 97 16.93 -4.95 15.01
N PRO A 98 18.18 -4.97 14.53
CA PRO A 98 18.65 -4.05 13.50
C PRO A 98 17.99 -4.31 12.15
N VAL A 99 18.09 -3.30 11.28
CA VAL A 99 17.74 -3.43 9.85
C VAL A 99 18.93 -4.00 9.09
N HIS A 100 18.68 -5.00 8.25
CA HIS A 100 19.62 -5.51 7.27
C HIS A 100 19.08 -5.36 5.85
N ARG A 101 19.97 -5.07 4.91
CA ARG A 101 19.68 -5.05 3.48
C ARG A 101 20.39 -6.19 2.78
N TYR A 102 19.72 -6.74 1.79
CA TYR A 102 20.29 -7.60 0.77
C TYR A 102 20.07 -6.95 -0.58
N SER A 103 21.11 -6.94 -1.42
CA SER A 103 21.04 -6.45 -2.79
C SER A 103 21.54 -7.57 -3.70
N GLY A 104 20.61 -8.22 -4.39
CA GLY A 104 20.89 -9.24 -5.40
C GLY A 104 20.12 -8.92 -6.67
N LYS A 105 19.51 -9.93 -7.31
CA LYS A 105 18.54 -9.68 -8.38
C LYS A 105 17.35 -8.88 -7.88
N ILE A 106 16.88 -9.21 -6.67
CA ILE A 106 15.80 -8.50 -5.98
C ILE A 106 16.39 -7.99 -4.68
N SER A 107 16.21 -6.70 -4.42
CA SER A 107 16.61 -6.11 -3.15
C SER A 107 15.60 -6.42 -2.06
N ALA A 108 16.11 -6.63 -0.85
CA ALA A 108 15.28 -6.90 0.31
C ALA A 108 15.76 -6.10 1.52
N ARG A 109 14.80 -5.59 2.29
CA ARG A 109 15.03 -4.95 3.59
C ARG A 109 14.35 -5.76 4.67
N CYS A 110 15.10 -6.17 5.68
CA CYS A 110 14.66 -7.07 6.73
C CYS A 110 14.82 -6.41 8.10
N GLN A 111 13.77 -6.46 8.91
CA GLN A 111 13.84 -6.11 10.32
C GLN A 111 13.03 -7.09 11.16
N VAL A 112 13.58 -7.56 12.27
CA VAL A 112 12.84 -8.44 13.19
C VAL A 112 12.44 -7.66 14.43
N LEU A 113 11.14 -7.59 14.71
CA LEU A 113 10.57 -6.98 15.89
C LEU A 113 9.83 -8.03 16.71
N GLY A 114 10.22 -8.23 17.97
CA GLY A 114 9.80 -9.37 18.78
C GLY A 114 10.07 -10.69 18.05
N ASP A 115 8.99 -11.40 17.68
CA ASP A 115 9.02 -12.66 16.91
C ASP A 115 8.56 -12.51 15.45
N THR A 116 8.53 -11.27 14.94
CA THR A 116 7.98 -10.92 13.63
C THR A 116 9.06 -10.38 12.71
N LEU A 117 9.23 -11.02 11.56
CA LEU A 117 10.03 -10.48 10.46
C LEU A 117 9.18 -9.56 9.60
N ILE A 118 9.60 -8.31 9.45
CA ILE A 118 9.13 -7.38 8.43
C ILE A 118 10.11 -7.46 7.26
N LEU A 119 9.66 -8.04 6.15
CA LEU A 119 10.42 -8.17 4.90
C LEU A 119 9.83 -7.23 3.86
N SER A 120 10.61 -6.28 3.37
CA SER A 120 10.25 -5.45 2.21
C SER A 120 10.99 -5.93 0.98
N LEU A 121 10.28 -6.21 -0.10
CA LEU A 121 10.86 -6.45 -1.42
C LEU A 121 10.91 -5.12 -2.18
N ILE A 122 12.05 -4.80 -2.77
CA ILE A 122 12.33 -3.49 -3.37
C ILE A 122 12.65 -3.67 -4.87
N PRO A 123 11.87 -3.06 -5.78
CA PRO A 123 12.05 -3.13 -7.24
C PRO A 123 13.15 -2.21 -7.80
N ASP A 124 14.30 -2.05 -7.10
CA ASP A 124 15.36 -1.12 -7.52
C ASP A 124 16.45 -1.75 -8.41
N VAL A 125 16.67 -3.07 -8.34
CA VAL A 125 17.63 -3.79 -9.21
C VAL A 125 16.92 -4.46 -10.39
N THR A 126 16.25 -5.59 -10.15
CA THR A 126 15.28 -6.15 -11.11
C THR A 126 13.93 -5.55 -10.78
N GLY A 127 13.49 -4.64 -11.63
CA GLY A 127 12.18 -3.99 -11.47
C GLY A 127 11.01 -4.96 -11.61
N PHE A 128 9.97 -4.72 -10.82
CA PHE A 128 8.70 -5.43 -10.86
C PHE A 128 7.58 -4.46 -10.47
N ASP A 129 6.37 -4.76 -10.92
CA ASP A 129 5.19 -3.92 -10.67
C ASP A 129 4.53 -4.33 -9.34
N ASP A 130 3.97 -5.54 -9.31
CA ASP A 130 3.46 -6.20 -8.11
C ASP A 130 4.24 -7.47 -7.77
N VAL A 131 4.15 -7.92 -6.53
CA VAL A 131 4.55 -9.27 -6.11
C VAL A 131 3.34 -10.19 -5.97
N SER A 132 3.35 -11.34 -6.65
CA SER A 132 2.23 -12.28 -6.60
C SER A 132 1.95 -12.80 -5.19
N ILE A 133 0.67 -12.98 -4.85
CA ILE A 133 0.25 -13.52 -3.55
C ILE A 133 0.88 -14.90 -3.26
N GLU A 134 1.04 -15.75 -4.27
CA GLU A 134 1.68 -17.06 -4.13
C GLU A 134 3.15 -16.93 -3.72
N THR A 135 3.85 -15.94 -4.28
CA THR A 135 5.25 -15.63 -3.97
C THR A 135 5.39 -15.16 -2.52
N GLY A 136 4.53 -14.23 -2.09
CA GLY A 136 4.48 -13.79 -0.70
C GLY A 136 4.17 -14.94 0.27
N MET A 137 3.15 -15.75 0.00
CA MET A 137 2.81 -16.92 0.82
C MET A 137 3.94 -17.96 0.86
N LYS A 138 4.72 -18.12 -0.22
CA LYS A 138 5.91 -18.97 -0.26
C LYS A 138 7.00 -18.41 0.66
N LEU A 139 7.27 -17.11 0.62
CA LEU A 139 8.23 -16.42 1.51
C LEU A 139 7.83 -16.57 2.97
N MET A 140 6.56 -16.27 3.31
CA MET A 140 6.05 -16.39 4.68
C MET A 140 6.24 -17.79 5.25
N ARG A 141 5.98 -18.84 4.47
CA ARG A 141 6.17 -20.23 4.92
C ARG A 141 7.65 -20.58 5.07
N LYS A 142 8.50 -20.18 4.12
CA LYS A 142 9.92 -20.55 4.08
C LYS A 142 10.81 -19.82 5.10
N LEU A 143 10.36 -18.67 5.60
CA LEU A 143 11.13 -17.81 6.52
C LEU A 143 10.69 -17.95 7.99
N LYS A 144 9.59 -18.64 8.27
CA LYS A 144 9.21 -19.00 9.63
C LYS A 144 10.24 -19.94 10.27
N SER A 145 10.47 -19.74 11.56
CA SER A 145 11.36 -20.56 12.39
C SER A 145 10.85 -20.59 13.83
N SER A 146 11.56 -21.27 14.73
CA SER A 146 11.24 -21.24 16.16
C SER A 146 11.29 -19.83 16.78
N ARG A 147 12.05 -18.91 16.17
CA ARG A 147 12.24 -17.53 16.65
C ARG A 147 11.42 -16.50 15.86
N ILE A 148 11.09 -16.81 14.61
CA ILE A 148 10.29 -15.95 13.72
C ILE A 148 8.97 -16.66 13.47
N ARG A 149 7.94 -16.29 14.25
CA ARG A 149 6.61 -16.91 14.19
C ARG A 149 5.71 -16.22 13.17
N ASN A 150 5.96 -14.94 12.93
CA ASN A 150 5.24 -14.12 11.96
C ASN A 150 6.22 -13.59 10.91
N VAL A 151 5.79 -13.55 9.66
CA VAL A 151 6.55 -12.98 8.54
C VAL A 151 5.57 -12.12 7.76
N VAL A 152 5.84 -10.83 7.70
CA VAL A 152 5.12 -9.86 6.86
C VAL A 152 5.96 -9.63 5.61
N VAL A 153 5.32 -9.67 4.43
CA VAL A 153 5.97 -9.41 3.15
C VAL A 153 5.33 -8.19 2.51
N ILE A 154 6.07 -7.09 2.55
CA ILE A 154 5.71 -5.80 1.97
C ILE A 154 6.20 -5.78 0.52
N ASP A 155 5.30 -5.44 -0.38
CA ASP A 155 5.67 -4.95 -1.70
C ASP A 155 5.93 -3.44 -1.54
N SER A 156 7.17 -3.00 -1.77
CA SER A 156 7.49 -1.59 -1.53
C SER A 156 6.85 -0.66 -2.55
N HIS A 157 6.57 -1.19 -3.74
CA HIS A 157 5.87 -0.49 -4.82
C HIS A 157 6.37 0.95 -5.03
N ASN A 158 7.70 1.08 -5.07
CA ASN A 158 8.41 2.36 -4.97
C ASN A 158 9.36 2.62 -6.15
N ASN A 159 9.15 1.97 -7.29
CA ASN A 159 9.87 2.23 -8.53
C ASN A 159 8.98 1.88 -9.73
N PHE A 160 8.34 2.89 -10.29
CA PHE A 160 7.39 2.74 -11.37
C PHE A 160 8.07 2.62 -12.73
N ASN A 161 7.68 1.60 -13.49
CA ASN A 161 7.93 1.51 -14.93
C ASN A 161 6.80 0.72 -15.61
N ILE A 162 6.29 1.25 -16.72
CA ILE A 162 5.17 0.66 -17.48
C ILE A 162 5.45 -0.77 -17.97
N ASP A 163 6.73 -1.11 -18.19
CA ASP A 163 7.13 -2.41 -18.72
C ASP A 163 7.34 -3.47 -17.64
N TYR A 164 7.39 -3.07 -16.37
CA TYR A 164 7.56 -4.00 -15.27
C TYR A 164 6.42 -5.02 -15.21
N LYS A 165 6.79 -6.23 -14.77
CA LYS A 165 5.90 -7.38 -14.70
C LYS A 165 5.70 -7.78 -13.25
N ILE A 166 4.65 -8.55 -13.03
CA ILE A 166 4.39 -9.19 -11.74
C ILE A 166 5.55 -10.13 -11.41
N LEU A 167 6.15 -9.96 -10.24
CA LEU A 167 7.12 -10.86 -9.68
C LEU A 167 6.42 -12.14 -9.19
N ARG A 168 6.72 -13.27 -9.84
CA ARG A 168 6.08 -14.57 -9.59
C ARG A 168 6.98 -15.62 -8.94
N ASP A 169 8.26 -15.30 -8.78
CA ASP A 169 9.19 -16.17 -8.07
C ASP A 169 10.33 -15.38 -7.44
N ILE A 170 10.96 -15.97 -6.42
CA ILE A 170 12.17 -15.48 -5.79
C ILE A 170 13.26 -16.51 -6.05
N ASP A 171 14.37 -16.05 -6.62
CA ASP A 171 15.51 -16.91 -6.89
C ASP A 171 16.22 -17.38 -5.59
N ASN A 172 17.03 -18.41 -5.72
CA ASN A 172 17.69 -19.03 -4.56
C ASN A 172 18.68 -18.10 -3.87
N ASP A 173 19.35 -17.20 -4.60
CA ASP A 173 20.33 -16.27 -4.03
C ASP A 173 19.62 -15.20 -3.22
N THR A 174 18.52 -14.66 -3.74
CA THR A 174 17.65 -13.74 -2.98
C THR A 174 17.10 -14.41 -1.72
N MET A 175 16.60 -15.65 -1.82
CA MET A 175 16.16 -16.41 -0.63
C MET A 175 17.29 -16.62 0.39
N LYS A 176 18.52 -16.88 -0.06
CA LYS A 176 19.68 -17.05 0.81
C LYS A 176 20.06 -15.72 1.47
N GLY A 177 20.10 -14.64 0.71
CA GLY A 177 20.36 -13.29 1.19
C GLY A 177 19.41 -12.87 2.32
N ILE A 178 18.10 -13.05 2.11
CA ILE A 178 17.08 -12.80 3.13
C ILE A 178 17.31 -13.66 4.39
N ARG A 179 17.74 -14.92 4.23
CA ARG A 179 18.06 -15.79 5.37
C ARG A 179 19.28 -15.33 6.15
N GLU A 180 20.29 -14.77 5.48
CA GLU A 180 21.44 -14.18 6.17
C GLU A 180 21.02 -12.94 6.96
N CYS A 181 20.11 -12.10 6.42
CA CYS A 181 19.59 -10.92 7.11
C CYS A 181 18.87 -11.23 8.43
N ILE A 182 18.35 -12.45 8.61
CA ILE A 182 17.63 -12.86 9.82
C ILE A 182 18.48 -13.67 10.80
N LYS A 183 19.77 -13.89 10.50
CA LYS A 183 20.70 -14.57 11.41
C LYS A 183 21.15 -13.69 12.56
N ASP A 184 21.14 -12.36 12.38
CA ASP A 184 21.41 -11.44 13.48
C ASP A 184 20.25 -11.47 14.48
N MET A 185 20.59 -11.90 15.69
CA MET A 185 19.64 -12.12 16.77
C MET A 185 19.79 -11.06 17.87
N SER A 186 20.54 -9.99 17.64
CA SER A 186 20.60 -8.85 18.56
C SER A 186 19.19 -8.28 18.73
N ARG A 187 18.78 -8.08 19.99
CA ARG A 187 17.47 -7.58 20.38
C ARG A 187 17.67 -6.54 21.46
N ASN A 188 17.32 -5.30 21.14
CA ASN A 188 17.40 -4.16 22.03
C ASN A 188 16.00 -3.66 22.35
N LYS A 189 15.87 -2.87 23.42
CA LYS A 189 14.61 -2.22 23.75
C LYS A 189 14.11 -1.37 22.57
N LEU A 190 12.82 -1.46 22.32
CA LEU A 190 12.15 -0.81 21.21
C LEU A 190 11.51 0.51 21.67
N SER A 191 11.80 1.58 20.95
CA SER A 191 11.00 2.82 20.99
C SER A 191 10.51 3.14 19.59
N VAL A 192 9.35 3.77 19.47
CA VAL A 192 8.82 4.18 18.18
C VAL A 192 8.21 5.56 18.26
N GLY A 193 8.20 6.27 17.15
CA GLY A 193 7.43 7.50 16.99
C GLY A 193 6.69 7.49 15.65
N PHE A 194 5.53 8.15 15.62
CA PHE A 194 4.66 8.20 14.47
C PHE A 194 4.37 9.63 14.07
N SER A 195 4.16 9.85 12.78
CA SER A 195 3.60 11.09 12.27
C SER A 195 2.79 10.86 11.02
N ARG A 196 1.94 11.84 10.74
CA ARG A 196 1.24 11.98 9.47
C ARG A 196 1.21 13.46 9.08
N ILE A 197 1.58 13.75 7.85
CA ILE A 197 1.43 15.05 7.21
C ILE A 197 0.32 14.94 6.17
N GLU A 198 -0.69 15.78 6.31
CA GLU A 198 -1.68 15.98 5.27
C GLU A 198 -1.01 16.67 4.09
N TYR A 199 -0.75 15.91 3.03
CA TYR A 199 -0.14 16.40 1.81
C TYR A 199 -1.03 15.99 0.63
N GLY A 200 -1.62 16.98 -0.02
CA GLY A 200 -2.52 16.79 -1.14
C GLY A 200 -1.90 17.27 -2.44
N SER A 201 -1.90 16.40 -3.45
CA SER A 201 -1.49 16.71 -4.82
C SER A 201 -2.38 15.99 -5.83
N GLY A 202 -2.01 16.04 -7.11
CA GLY A 202 -2.66 15.22 -8.12
C GLY A 202 -2.30 13.73 -8.05
N SER A 203 -1.27 13.33 -7.31
CA SER A 203 -0.77 11.95 -7.23
C SER A 203 -0.78 11.35 -5.82
N THR A 204 -1.22 12.10 -4.80
CA THR A 204 -1.36 11.60 -3.43
C THR A 204 -2.81 11.43 -2.99
N GLY A 205 -3.04 10.36 -2.22
CA GLY A 205 -4.30 10.05 -1.57
C GLY A 205 -4.48 10.77 -0.22
N PRO A 206 -5.67 10.64 0.39
CA PRO A 206 -6.06 11.40 1.58
C PRO A 206 -5.27 11.05 2.86
N MET A 207 -4.54 9.92 2.91
CA MET A 207 -3.67 9.59 4.03
C MET A 207 -2.31 10.32 3.98
N GLY A 208 -2.00 11.01 2.87
CA GLY A 208 -0.82 11.87 2.74
C GLY A 208 0.51 11.14 2.96
N VAL A 209 1.44 11.79 3.65
CA VAL A 209 2.73 11.20 4.04
C VAL A 209 2.64 10.72 5.48
N GLN A 210 2.98 9.45 5.71
CA GLN A 210 3.02 8.84 7.03
C GLN A 210 4.44 8.37 7.33
N THR A 211 4.88 8.51 8.58
CA THR A 211 6.21 8.02 8.98
C THR A 211 6.14 7.28 10.29
N LEU A 212 6.74 6.09 10.30
CA LEU A 212 7.11 5.36 11.50
C LEU A 212 8.62 5.43 11.66
N VAL A 213 9.08 5.94 12.80
CA VAL A 213 10.47 5.82 13.23
C VAL A 213 10.55 4.71 14.28
N ILE A 214 11.44 3.76 14.05
CA ILE A 214 11.77 2.70 15.00
C ILE A 214 13.19 2.94 15.52
N LYS A 215 13.32 3.06 16.83
CA LYS A 215 14.60 3.22 17.52
C LYS A 215 14.90 2.00 18.38
N THR A 216 16.04 1.38 18.10
CA THR A 216 16.67 0.33 18.91
C THR A 216 18.03 0.86 19.40
N ASP A 217 19.13 0.21 19.00
CA ASP A 217 20.50 0.74 18.99
C ASP A 217 20.72 1.82 17.93
N LYS A 218 19.96 1.74 16.84
CA LYS A 218 19.97 2.65 15.70
C LYS A 218 18.56 3.17 15.42
N THR A 219 18.46 4.17 14.56
CA THR A 219 17.19 4.81 14.19
C THR A 219 16.83 4.45 12.76
N TYR A 220 15.63 3.93 12.57
CA TYR A 220 15.15 3.40 11.30
C TYR A 220 13.83 4.04 10.89
N ALA A 221 13.70 4.49 9.64
CA ALA A 221 12.48 5.09 9.14
C ALA A 221 11.74 4.18 8.15
N TYR A 222 10.41 4.18 8.27
CA TYR A 222 9.45 3.60 7.34
C TYR A 222 8.53 4.73 6.89
N ILE A 223 8.68 5.19 5.65
CA ILE A 223 7.94 6.33 5.11
C ILE A 223 6.91 5.79 4.13
N LEU A 224 5.64 5.94 4.44
CA LEU A 224 4.54 5.45 3.60
C LEU A 224 3.81 6.65 3.01
N VAL A 225 3.84 6.78 1.69
CA VAL A 225 3.11 7.82 0.98
C VAL A 225 1.85 7.20 0.38
N ASP A 226 0.70 7.81 0.70
CA ASP A 226 -0.58 7.40 0.16
C ASP A 226 -0.72 7.89 -1.28
N GLY A 227 -0.86 6.95 -2.20
CA GLY A 227 -0.81 7.18 -3.64
C GLY A 227 -0.52 5.87 -4.35
N ASN A 228 -0.50 5.88 -5.68
CA ASN A 228 -0.05 4.73 -6.47
C ASN A 228 1.48 4.56 -6.35
N ASN A 229 2.14 3.78 -7.21
CA ASN A 229 3.59 3.59 -7.29
C ASN A 229 4.41 4.89 -7.20
N ILE A 230 5.71 4.80 -6.98
CA ILE A 230 6.61 5.97 -6.92
C ILE A 230 7.37 6.12 -8.23
N LYS A 231 7.36 7.32 -8.80
CA LYS A 231 8.09 7.65 -10.04
C LYS A 231 9.57 7.26 -9.91
N SER A 232 10.10 6.58 -10.93
CA SER A 232 11.50 6.16 -10.96
C SER A 232 12.46 7.34 -10.72
N GLY A 233 13.48 7.12 -9.89
CA GLY A 233 14.44 8.14 -9.47
C GLY A 233 14.00 8.98 -8.27
N LEU A 234 12.70 9.06 -7.94
CA LEU A 234 12.23 9.81 -6.78
C LEU A 234 12.60 9.13 -5.47
N ARG A 235 12.54 7.80 -5.42
CA ARG A 235 12.98 7.01 -4.26
C ARG A 235 14.41 7.37 -3.86
N GLU A 236 15.33 7.36 -4.80
CA GLU A 236 16.75 7.63 -4.54
C GLU A 236 16.97 9.06 -4.04
N LYS A 237 16.28 10.05 -4.63
CA LYS A 237 16.30 11.44 -4.16
C LYS A 237 15.80 11.56 -2.72
N VAL A 238 14.70 10.87 -2.40
CA VAL A 238 14.15 10.84 -1.04
C VAL A 238 15.18 10.28 -0.08
N LEU A 239 15.69 9.07 -0.34
CA LEU A 239 16.66 8.41 0.55
C LEU A 239 17.95 9.22 0.72
N GLU A 240 18.44 9.86 -0.34
CA GLU A 240 19.59 10.77 -0.27
C GLU A 240 19.32 11.94 0.66
N SER A 241 18.14 12.55 0.55
CA SER A 241 17.76 13.73 1.34
C SER A 241 17.59 13.46 2.83
N LEU A 242 17.46 12.19 3.23
CA LEU A 242 17.27 11.76 4.63
C LEU A 242 18.56 11.20 5.25
N LYS A 243 19.66 11.12 4.49
CA LYS A 243 20.95 10.69 5.00
C LYS A 243 21.39 11.57 6.17
N GLY A 244 21.86 10.93 7.24
CA GLY A 244 22.31 11.61 8.45
C GLY A 244 21.19 11.96 9.43
N MET A 245 19.91 11.87 9.03
CA MET A 245 18.78 12.00 9.97
C MET A 245 18.47 10.68 10.67
N VAL A 246 18.64 9.55 9.97
CA VAL A 246 18.44 8.19 10.47
C VAL A 246 19.50 7.25 9.91
N ASP A 247 19.70 6.11 10.56
CA ASP A 247 20.70 5.11 10.15
C ASP A 247 20.28 4.32 8.90
N ASP A 248 18.98 4.06 8.73
CA ASP A 248 18.43 3.45 7.52
C ASP A 248 16.97 3.90 7.32
N ALA A 249 16.59 4.20 6.08
CA ALA A 249 15.24 4.59 5.70
C ALA A 249 14.77 3.83 4.46
N GLU A 250 13.48 3.62 4.32
CA GLU A 250 12.86 3.22 3.06
C GLU A 250 11.54 3.96 2.85
N ILE A 251 11.24 4.27 1.59
CA ILE A 251 9.97 4.88 1.18
C ILE A 251 9.10 3.83 0.48
N TYR A 252 7.82 3.83 0.81
CA TYR A 252 6.82 2.87 0.38
C TYR A 252 5.64 3.61 -0.22
N SER A 253 4.99 2.97 -1.19
CA SER A 253 3.66 3.36 -1.62
C SER A 253 2.60 2.45 -0.99
N THR A 254 1.40 3.02 -0.77
CA THR A 254 0.19 2.26 -0.47
C THR A 254 -0.43 1.55 -1.67
N ASP A 255 0.05 1.83 -2.89
CA ASP A 255 -0.55 1.42 -4.16
C ASP A 255 -2.02 1.91 -4.33
N ASN A 256 -2.37 3.03 -3.73
CA ASN A 256 -3.75 3.49 -3.67
C ASN A 256 -4.23 4.05 -5.02
N HIS A 257 -5.12 3.30 -5.67
CA HIS A 257 -5.74 3.67 -6.95
C HIS A 257 -6.77 4.82 -6.91
N ILE A 258 -6.99 5.47 -5.76
CA ILE A 258 -7.88 6.66 -5.67
C ILE A 258 -7.39 7.81 -6.55
N VAL A 259 -6.07 7.89 -6.76
CA VAL A 259 -5.42 8.92 -7.57
C VAL A 259 -5.47 8.61 -9.07
N ASN A 260 -5.97 7.44 -9.46
CA ASN A 260 -6.09 7.01 -10.84
C ASN A 260 -7.48 7.36 -11.37
N ILE A 261 -7.56 8.20 -12.41
CA ILE A 261 -8.85 8.65 -12.98
C ILE A 261 -9.55 7.51 -13.75
N ASN A 262 -8.78 6.61 -14.35
CA ASN A 262 -9.29 5.46 -15.12
C ASN A 262 -8.25 4.33 -15.15
N LEU A 263 -8.62 3.18 -15.73
CA LEU A 263 -7.77 1.98 -15.82
C LEU A 263 -6.40 2.18 -16.50
N LYS A 264 -6.21 3.26 -17.26
CA LYS A 264 -4.94 3.58 -17.94
C LYS A 264 -4.14 4.66 -17.24
N ASP A 265 -4.74 5.35 -16.28
CA ASP A 265 -4.08 6.40 -15.52
C ASP A 265 -3.30 5.73 -14.37
N LEU A 266 -2.00 5.55 -14.54
CA LEU A 266 -1.15 4.89 -13.54
C LEU A 266 -0.59 5.88 -12.51
N ASN A 267 -0.67 7.18 -12.77
CA ASN A 267 -0.38 8.30 -11.86
C ASN A 267 0.51 8.02 -10.63
N PRO A 268 1.78 7.61 -10.80
CA PRO A 268 2.69 7.42 -9.69
C PRO A 268 2.97 8.74 -8.96
N ILE A 269 3.25 8.64 -7.65
CA ILE A 269 3.74 9.73 -6.81
C ILE A 269 4.99 10.34 -7.48
N GLY A 270 4.99 11.66 -7.64
CA GLY A 270 6.01 12.42 -8.37
C GLY A 270 5.61 12.86 -9.78
N ASN A 271 4.50 12.36 -10.34
CA ASN A 271 4.05 12.78 -11.69
C ASN A 271 3.24 14.07 -11.70
N LYS A 272 2.37 14.27 -10.70
CA LYS A 272 1.56 15.48 -10.53
C LYS A 272 1.82 16.14 -9.18
N ASP A 273 3.05 15.98 -8.69
CA ASP A 273 3.58 16.56 -7.46
C ASP A 273 4.58 17.67 -7.77
N ASP A 274 4.64 18.66 -6.88
CA ASP A 274 5.82 19.51 -6.75
C ASP A 274 6.86 18.70 -5.94
N GLU A 275 7.96 18.30 -6.59
CA GLU A 275 8.97 17.42 -5.96
C GLU A 275 9.61 18.08 -4.71
N GLU A 276 9.76 19.41 -4.67
CA GLU A 276 10.33 20.12 -3.52
C GLU A 276 9.36 20.10 -2.33
N ARG A 277 8.08 20.42 -2.56
CA ARG A 277 7.05 20.37 -1.51
C ARG A 277 6.81 18.96 -0.98
N LEU A 278 6.81 17.96 -1.86
CA LEU A 278 6.73 16.55 -1.43
C LEU A 278 7.93 16.19 -0.54
N MET A 279 9.12 16.67 -0.91
CA MET A 279 10.33 16.39 -0.13
C MET A 279 10.33 17.06 1.24
N ASP A 280 9.85 18.29 1.31
CA ASP A 280 9.65 19.01 2.58
C ASP A 280 8.63 18.29 3.46
N ALA A 281 7.50 17.85 2.89
CA ALA A 281 6.49 17.08 3.63
C ALA A 281 7.06 15.76 4.19
N ILE A 282 7.91 15.06 3.43
CA ILE A 282 8.58 13.84 3.90
C ILE A 282 9.57 14.13 5.03
N LYS A 283 10.39 15.16 4.91
CA LYS A 283 11.34 15.56 5.97
C LYS A 283 10.63 16.03 7.23
N GLU A 284 9.56 16.81 7.07
CA GLU A 284 8.73 17.26 8.18
C GLU A 284 8.06 16.08 8.88
N SER A 285 7.49 15.15 8.11
CA SER A 285 6.91 13.91 8.63
C SER A 285 7.96 13.12 9.42
N LEU A 286 9.17 12.95 8.89
CA LEU A 286 10.25 12.28 9.60
C LEU A 286 10.63 13.00 10.91
N SER A 287 10.79 14.33 10.88
CA SER A 287 11.11 15.11 12.09
C SER A 287 10.05 14.93 13.17
N ARG A 288 8.77 15.09 12.83
CA ARG A 288 7.67 14.91 13.79
C ARG A 288 7.60 13.49 14.36
N ALA A 289 7.92 12.48 13.54
CA ALA A 289 7.99 11.10 14.02
C ALA A 289 9.20 10.86 14.95
N MET A 290 10.33 11.53 14.73
CA MET A 290 11.47 11.48 15.64
C MET A 290 11.15 12.16 16.99
N ASP A 291 10.41 13.27 16.97
CA ASP A 291 9.98 13.99 18.18
C ASP A 291 8.93 13.21 18.99
N ASP A 292 8.19 12.28 18.36
CA ASP A 292 7.17 11.43 19.00
C ASP A 292 7.74 10.08 19.52
N ILE A 293 9.06 9.89 19.56
CA ILE A 293 9.65 8.62 20.00
C ILE A 293 9.40 8.35 21.50
N GLU A 294 8.75 7.23 21.79
CA GLU A 294 8.56 6.70 23.15
C GLU A 294 8.75 5.18 23.21
N GLU A 295 9.09 4.64 24.39
CA GLU A 295 9.21 3.19 24.59
C GLU A 295 7.85 2.50 24.44
N VAL A 296 7.80 1.42 23.65
CA VAL A 296 6.58 0.67 23.36
C VAL A 296 6.80 -0.83 23.43
N GLU A 297 5.70 -1.57 23.54
CA GLU A 297 5.66 -3.00 23.26
C GLU A 297 5.04 -3.25 21.89
N ILE A 298 5.57 -4.20 21.14
CA ILE A 298 5.08 -4.64 19.84
C ILE A 298 4.35 -5.99 19.94
N GLY A 299 3.14 -6.04 19.40
CA GLY A 299 2.37 -7.26 19.25
C GLY A 299 2.05 -7.52 17.79
N THR A 300 2.13 -8.79 17.37
CA THR A 300 1.76 -9.19 16.01
C THR A 300 0.74 -10.30 16.04
N HIS A 301 -0.25 -10.22 15.16
CA HIS A 301 -1.18 -11.30 14.91
C HIS A 301 -1.35 -11.51 13.41
N THR A 302 -1.40 -12.79 13.01
CA THR A 302 -1.76 -13.21 11.66
C THR A 302 -3.10 -13.91 11.74
N THR A 303 -4.09 -13.39 11.02
CA THR A 303 -5.40 -14.03 10.85
C THR A 303 -5.69 -14.20 9.36
N LYS A 304 -6.88 -14.71 9.05
CA LYS A 304 -7.38 -14.79 7.68
C LYS A 304 -8.72 -14.10 7.57
N VAL A 305 -8.98 -13.50 6.42
CA VAL A 305 -10.23 -12.82 6.11
C VAL A 305 -10.79 -13.38 4.82
N LEU A 306 -12.07 -13.74 4.84
CA LEU A 306 -12.80 -14.18 3.65
C LEU A 306 -13.37 -12.98 2.90
N VAL A 307 -12.75 -12.64 1.78
CA VAL A 307 -13.12 -11.49 0.94
C VAL A 307 -13.53 -11.94 -0.46
N LYS A 308 -14.27 -11.09 -1.17
CA LYS A 308 -14.60 -11.29 -2.58
C LYS A 308 -13.55 -10.59 -3.43
N VAL A 309 -12.80 -11.33 -4.24
CA VAL A 309 -11.73 -10.78 -5.11
C VAL A 309 -12.01 -11.00 -6.58
N GLY A 310 -11.50 -10.10 -7.44
CA GLY A 310 -11.77 -10.11 -8.87
C GLY A 310 -11.38 -11.42 -9.56
N GLY A 311 -10.25 -12.01 -9.18
CA GLY A 311 -9.69 -13.21 -9.79
C GLY A 311 -9.10 -12.97 -11.19
N LYS A 312 -8.60 -14.04 -11.80
CA LYS A 312 -7.98 -13.98 -13.13
C LYS A 312 -8.99 -13.53 -14.19
N GLY A 313 -8.60 -12.60 -15.06
CA GLY A 313 -9.49 -12.09 -16.10
C GLY A 313 -10.37 -10.91 -15.66
N TYR A 314 -10.28 -10.48 -14.39
CA TYR A 314 -11.13 -9.42 -13.83
C TYR A 314 -10.93 -8.10 -14.56
N MET A 315 -9.68 -7.64 -14.65
CA MET A 315 -9.37 -6.34 -15.25
C MET A 315 -9.68 -6.29 -16.74
N GLU A 316 -9.47 -7.39 -17.48
CA GLU A 316 -9.85 -7.46 -18.90
C GLU A 316 -11.36 -7.32 -19.07
N LYS A 317 -12.15 -8.01 -18.24
CA LYS A 317 -13.63 -7.91 -18.28
C LYS A 317 -14.13 -6.54 -17.86
N VAL A 318 -13.57 -5.94 -16.81
CA VAL A 318 -13.93 -4.57 -16.39
C VAL A 318 -13.62 -3.59 -17.51
N SER A 319 -12.43 -3.68 -18.11
CA SER A 319 -12.05 -2.86 -19.27
C SER A 319 -13.00 -3.04 -20.46
N GLU A 320 -13.37 -4.28 -20.80
CA GLU A 320 -14.32 -4.56 -21.88
C GLU A 320 -15.70 -3.95 -21.61
N ILE A 321 -16.22 -4.08 -20.39
CA ILE A 321 -17.50 -3.49 -19.97
C ILE A 321 -17.45 -1.97 -20.06
N VAL A 322 -16.40 -1.35 -19.50
CA VAL A 322 -16.21 0.11 -19.54
C VAL A 322 -16.13 0.61 -20.98
N ASN A 323 -15.36 -0.05 -21.85
CA ASN A 323 -15.24 0.31 -23.26
C ASN A 323 -16.59 0.19 -24.00
N LYS A 324 -17.36 -0.87 -23.72
CA LYS A 324 -18.73 -1.03 -24.26
C LYS A 324 -19.66 0.08 -23.79
N MET A 325 -19.61 0.47 -22.51
CA MET A 325 -20.41 1.57 -21.96
C MET A 325 -20.04 2.91 -22.58
N VAL A 326 -18.75 3.24 -22.69
CA VAL A 326 -18.27 4.48 -23.33
C VAL A 326 -18.71 4.54 -24.79
N LYS A 327 -18.61 3.43 -25.54
CA LYS A 327 -19.07 3.38 -26.93
C LYS A 327 -20.58 3.61 -27.05
N ARG A 328 -21.39 2.99 -26.18
CA ARG A 328 -22.85 3.21 -26.14
C ARG A 328 -23.20 4.64 -25.76
N LEU A 329 -22.48 5.25 -24.81
CA LEU A 329 -22.70 6.64 -24.41
C LEU A 329 -22.40 7.60 -25.58
N LYS A 330 -21.27 7.42 -26.28
CA LYS A 330 -20.94 8.21 -27.48
C LYS A 330 -22.03 8.12 -28.55
N PHE A 331 -22.54 6.92 -28.80
CA PHE A 331 -23.63 6.70 -29.75
C PHE A 331 -24.94 7.36 -29.30
N SER A 332 -25.25 7.28 -28.00
CA SER A 332 -26.45 7.92 -27.42
C SER A 332 -26.37 9.45 -27.51
N ILE A 333 -25.21 10.03 -27.21
CA ILE A 333 -24.97 11.48 -27.37
C ILE A 333 -25.14 11.89 -28.84
N LEU A 334 -24.61 11.11 -29.77
CA LEU A 334 -24.78 11.37 -31.20
C LEU A 334 -26.27 11.36 -31.61
N ILE A 335 -27.05 10.39 -31.13
CA ILE A 335 -28.50 10.35 -31.37
C ILE A 335 -29.19 11.59 -30.80
N VAL A 336 -28.84 12.00 -29.58
CA VAL A 336 -29.41 13.21 -28.95
C VAL A 336 -29.09 14.45 -29.78
N ILE A 337 -27.84 14.62 -30.23
CA ILE A 337 -27.43 15.73 -31.10
C ILE A 337 -28.20 15.71 -32.42
N ILE A 338 -28.30 14.57 -33.09
CA ILE A 338 -29.05 14.44 -34.34
C ILE A 338 -30.53 14.75 -34.13
N SER A 339 -31.14 14.22 -33.07
CA SER A 339 -32.54 14.48 -32.73
C SER A 339 -32.79 15.96 -32.46
N PHE A 340 -31.85 16.63 -31.78
CA PHE A 340 -31.90 18.06 -31.52
C PHE A 340 -31.81 18.88 -32.82
N ILE A 341 -30.90 18.52 -33.73
CA ILE A 341 -30.76 19.18 -35.05
C ILE A 341 -32.05 18.99 -35.87
N ILE A 342 -32.60 17.78 -35.93
CA ILE A 342 -33.85 17.48 -36.65
C ILE A 342 -35.01 18.31 -36.06
N SER A 343 -35.10 18.40 -34.74
CA SER A 343 -36.11 19.22 -34.06
C SER A 343 -36.03 20.69 -34.46
N ILE A 344 -34.81 21.27 -34.49
CA ILE A 344 -34.58 22.64 -34.95
C ILE A 344 -35.02 22.81 -36.42
N LEU A 345 -34.67 21.86 -37.30
CA LEU A 345 -35.04 21.91 -38.71
C LEU A 345 -36.57 21.88 -38.90
N ILE A 346 -37.27 20.98 -38.21
CA ILE A 346 -38.74 20.88 -38.26
C ILE A 346 -39.39 22.17 -37.72
N PHE A 347 -38.88 22.71 -36.62
CA PHE A 347 -39.37 23.98 -36.06
C PHE A 347 -39.16 25.15 -37.03
N SER A 348 -37.99 25.22 -37.67
CA SER A 348 -37.66 26.29 -38.63
C SER A 348 -38.50 26.21 -39.90
N LEU A 349 -38.69 24.99 -40.44
CA LEU A 349 -39.51 24.75 -41.61
C LEU A 349 -40.98 25.03 -41.35
N SER A 350 -41.50 24.65 -40.18
CA SER A 350 -42.89 24.96 -39.82
C SER A 350 -43.12 26.46 -39.66
N PHE A 351 -42.16 27.20 -39.10
CA PHE A 351 -42.24 28.67 -39.04
C PHE A 351 -42.24 29.32 -40.43
N LEU A 352 -41.39 28.84 -41.35
CA LEU A 352 -41.34 29.30 -42.75
C LEU A 352 -42.63 29.01 -43.54
N LEU A 353 -43.33 27.92 -43.22
CA LEU A 353 -44.56 27.52 -43.93
C LEU A 353 -45.82 28.23 -43.41
N ILE A 354 -45.78 28.77 -42.19
CA ILE A 354 -46.91 29.46 -41.54
C ILE A 354 -46.78 30.99 -41.64
N GLY A 355 -45.55 31.49 -41.83
CA GLY A 355 -45.23 32.92 -41.91
C GLY A 355 -45.37 33.56 -43.29
#